data_AF-A0A957DW69-F1
#
_entry.id   AF-A0A957DW69-F1
#
_cell.length_a   1.000
_cell.length_b   1.000
_cell.length_c   1.000
_cell.angle_alpha   90.00
_cell.angle_beta   90.00
_cell.angle_gamma   90.00
#
_symmetry.space_group_name_H-M   'P 1'
#
loop_
_entity.id
_entity.type
_entity.pdbx_description
1 polymer ?
#
loop_
_entity_poly.entity_id
_entity_poly.type
_entity_poly.pdbx_seq_one_letter_code
_entity_poly.pdbx_strand_id
1 'polypeptide(L)'
;IQGSLITVATTIFIAILKVFDIVYVMTSGKFDTEVIANRMFVEMFNFRNFGRASSLAVILLVVVVPIMVVNIRNLRRQGINR
;
A
#
# COMPACT_ATOMS: atom_id res chain seq x y z
N ILE A 1 3.68 -28.36 6.32
CA ILE A 1 3.69 -27.22 7.27
C ILE A 1 4.33 -25.97 6.64
N GLN A 2 5.53 -26.05 6.03
CA GLN A 2 6.19 -24.88 5.40
C GLN A 2 5.36 -24.20 4.27
N GLY A 3 4.63 -24.96 3.44
CA GLY A 3 3.77 -24.38 2.39
C GLY A 3 2.59 -23.55 2.93
N SER A 4 2.01 -23.92 4.07
CA SER A 4 0.89 -23.19 4.67
C SER A 4 1.32 -21.80 5.18
N LEU A 5 2.51 -21.71 5.78
CA LEU A 5 3.07 -20.45 6.27
C LEU A 5 3.34 -19.46 5.12
N ILE A 6 3.88 -19.95 4.01
CA ILE A 6 4.16 -19.12 2.81
C ILE A 6 2.86 -18.57 2.22
N THR A 7 1.82 -19.40 2.11
CA THR A 7 0.52 -18.97 1.58
C THR A 7 -0.11 -17.90 2.47
N VAL A 8 -0.15 -18.10 3.81
CA VAL A 8 -0.71 -17.11 4.74
C VAL A 8 0.06 -15.79 4.68
N ALA A 9 1.41 -15.83 4.67
CA ALA A 9 2.24 -14.64 4.56
C ALA A 9 1.98 -13.87 3.25
N THR A 10 1.81 -14.60 2.14
CA THR A 10 1.51 -14.00 0.83
C THR A 10 0.11 -13.37 0.82
N THR A 11 -0.89 -14.04 1.39
CA THR A 11 -2.25 -13.51 1.50
C THR A 11 -2.30 -12.24 2.35
N ILE A 12 -1.59 -12.21 3.49
CA ILE A 12 -1.47 -11.00 4.32
C ILE A 12 -0.80 -9.87 3.52
N PHE A 13 0.26 -10.17 2.76
CA PHE A 13 0.93 -9.18 1.94
C PHE A 13 0.01 -8.61 0.85
N ILE A 14 -0.74 -9.45 0.14
CA ILE A 14 -1.71 -9.04 -0.88
C ILE A 14 -2.82 -8.18 -0.25
N ALA A 15 -3.29 -8.54 0.94
CA ALA A 15 -4.30 -7.76 1.65
C ALA A 15 -3.82 -6.33 1.95
N ILE A 16 -2.56 -6.16 2.36
CA ILE A 16 -1.95 -4.84 2.63
C ILE A 16 -1.84 -4.00 1.34
N LEU A 17 -1.46 -4.63 0.22
CA LEU A 17 -1.33 -3.92 -1.07
C LEU A 17 -2.67 -3.35 -1.57
N LYS A 18 -3.79 -4.03 -1.29
CA LYS A 18 -5.13 -3.63 -1.76
C LYS A 18 -5.85 -2.63 -0.86
N VAL A 19 -5.26 -2.24 0.27
CA VAL A 19 -5.92 -1.36 1.25
C VAL A 19 -6.40 -0.06 0.61
N PHE A 20 -5.59 0.57 -0.26
CA PHE A 20 -6.00 1.79 -0.96
C PHE A 20 -7.22 1.58 -1.86
N ASP A 21 -7.18 0.56 -2.73
CA ASP A 21 -8.27 0.25 -3.66
C ASP A 21 -9.58 -0.01 -2.92
N ILE A 22 -9.52 -0.77 -1.81
CA ILE A 22 -10.69 -1.10 -0.99
C ILE A 22 -11.27 0.15 -0.34
N VAL A 23 -10.43 0.97 0.32
CA VAL A 23 -10.90 2.17 1.02
C VAL A 23 -11.53 3.16 0.04
N TYR A 24 -10.89 3.40 -1.11
CA TYR A 24 -11.39 4.35 -2.09
C TYR A 24 -12.78 3.95 -2.64
N VAL A 25 -12.95 2.68 -3.01
CA VAL A 25 -14.17 2.16 -3.63
C VAL A 25 -15.31 1.95 -2.62
N MET A 26 -15.01 1.44 -1.42
CA MET A 26 -16.04 1.02 -0.47
C MET A 26 -16.52 2.14 0.45
N THR A 27 -15.60 3.00 0.89
CA THR A 27 -15.89 4.00 1.94
C THR A 27 -15.48 5.42 1.55
N SER A 28 -14.62 5.57 0.56
CA SER A 28 -13.95 6.82 0.20
C SER A 28 -13.26 7.48 1.40
N GLY A 29 -12.80 6.68 2.37
CA GLY A 29 -12.14 7.14 3.61
C GLY A 29 -13.08 7.42 4.79
N LYS A 30 -14.40 7.26 4.65
CA LYS A 30 -15.36 7.46 5.76
C LYS A 30 -15.24 6.38 6.84
N PHE A 31 -15.80 6.63 8.03
CA PHE A 31 -15.83 5.69 9.17
C PHE A 31 -14.43 5.29 9.67
N ASP A 32 -13.52 6.26 9.79
CA ASP A 32 -12.14 6.05 10.27
C ASP A 32 -11.31 5.04 9.45
N THR A 33 -11.72 4.76 8.22
CA THR A 33 -10.97 3.90 7.27
C THR A 33 -10.01 4.71 6.39
N GLU A 34 -9.81 6.00 6.68
CA GLU A 34 -9.00 6.93 5.91
C GLU A 34 -7.53 6.45 5.81
N VAL A 35 -7.01 6.43 4.58
CA VAL A 35 -5.59 6.13 4.30
C VAL A 35 -4.92 7.29 3.60
N ILE A 36 -3.61 7.44 3.82
CA ILE A 36 -2.80 8.55 3.27
C ILE A 36 -2.99 8.69 1.75
N ALA A 37 -3.05 7.56 1.03
CA ALA A 37 -3.26 7.55 -0.41
C ALA A 37 -4.67 8.04 -0.83
N ASN A 38 -5.72 7.71 -0.06
CA ASN A 38 -7.07 8.23 -0.27
C ASN A 38 -7.09 9.74 -0.08
N ARG A 39 -6.47 10.23 1.01
CA ARG A 39 -6.40 11.66 1.30
C ARG A 39 -5.62 12.44 0.24
N MET A 40 -4.52 11.90 -0.25
CA MET A 40 -3.76 12.46 -1.36
C MET A 40 -4.64 12.60 -2.61
N PHE A 41 -5.39 11.55 -2.96
CA PHE A 41 -6.28 11.53 -4.12
C PHE A 41 -7.40 12.57 -3.98
N VAL A 42 -8.05 12.64 -2.82
CA VAL A 42 -9.10 13.60 -2.54
C VAL A 42 -8.56 15.04 -2.59
N GLU A 43 -7.42 15.30 -1.98
CA GLU A 43 -6.80 16.64 -1.98
C GLU A 43 -6.40 17.10 -3.39
N MET A 44 -5.95 16.17 -4.25
CA MET A 44 -5.58 16.44 -5.63
C MET A 44 -6.77 16.73 -6.54
N PHE A 45 -7.83 15.91 -6.47
CA PHE A 45 -8.92 15.95 -7.44
C PHE A 45 -10.18 16.67 -6.96
N ASN A 46 -10.49 16.65 -5.67
CA ASN A 46 -11.67 17.33 -5.12
C ASN A 46 -11.33 18.76 -4.68
N PHE A 47 -10.27 18.92 -3.90
CA PHE A 47 -9.85 20.23 -3.37
C PHE A 47 -8.87 20.98 -4.28
N ARG A 48 -8.35 20.31 -5.33
CA ARG A 48 -7.38 20.86 -6.30
C ARG A 48 -6.14 21.47 -5.65
N ASN A 49 -5.76 20.94 -4.49
CA ASN A 49 -4.63 21.42 -3.71
C ASN A 49 -3.42 20.52 -3.95
N PHE A 50 -2.74 20.79 -5.06
CA PHE A 50 -1.60 20.01 -5.51
C PHE A 50 -0.44 20.05 -4.51
N GLY A 51 -0.24 21.15 -3.79
CA GLY A 51 0.84 21.26 -2.80
C GLY A 51 0.71 20.25 -1.65
N ARG A 52 -0.50 20.13 -1.10
CA ARG A 52 -0.78 19.14 -0.05
C ARG A 52 -0.82 17.70 -0.58
N ALA A 53 -1.34 17.50 -1.78
CA ALA A 53 -1.29 16.18 -2.42
C ALA A 53 0.16 15.73 -2.65
N SER A 54 1.03 16.61 -3.14
CA SER A 54 2.44 16.30 -3.37
C SER A 54 3.20 16.01 -2.08
N SER A 55 2.94 16.73 -0.98
CA SER A 55 3.59 16.43 0.30
C SER A 55 3.17 15.05 0.84
N LEU A 56 1.88 14.72 0.75
CA LEU A 56 1.38 13.38 1.10
C LEU A 56 1.99 12.29 0.21
N ALA A 57 2.15 12.55 -1.09
CA ALA A 57 2.77 11.63 -2.04
C ALA A 57 4.24 11.33 -1.68
N VAL A 58 5.01 12.37 -1.34
CA VAL A 58 6.42 12.22 -0.94
C VAL A 58 6.53 11.41 0.36
N ILE A 59 5.70 11.70 1.35
CA ILE A 59 5.67 10.92 2.61
C ILE A 59 5.35 9.46 2.33
N LEU A 60 4.32 9.20 1.52
CA LEU A 60 3.93 7.84 1.14
C LEU A 60 5.07 7.11 0.42
N LEU A 61 5.75 7.78 -0.50
CA LEU A 61 6.90 7.23 -1.22
C LEU A 61 8.02 6.81 -0.26
N VAL A 62 8.40 7.67 0.69
CA VAL A 62 9.46 7.36 1.66
C VAL A 62 9.11 6.15 2.52
N VAL A 63 7.84 5.95 2.86
CA VAL A 63 7.39 4.81 3.66
C VAL A 63 7.30 3.52 2.83
N VAL A 64 6.81 3.60 1.59
CA VAL A 64 6.56 2.42 0.74
C VAL A 64 7.86 1.88 0.14
N VAL A 65 8.81 2.74 -0.24
CA VAL A 65 10.05 2.33 -0.91
C VAL A 65 10.86 1.29 -0.11
N PRO A 66 11.13 1.45 1.19
CA PRO A 66 11.85 0.44 1.98
C PRO A 66 11.15 -0.92 2.00
N ILE A 67 9.82 -0.92 2.15
CA ILE A 67 9.01 -2.14 2.17
C ILE A 67 9.09 -2.84 0.82
N MET A 68 8.99 -2.10 -0.28
CA MET A 68 9.10 -2.63 -1.63
C MET A 68 10.49 -3.23 -1.89
N VAL A 69 11.57 -2.56 -1.45
CA VAL A 69 12.94 -3.07 -1.58
C VAL A 69 13.13 -4.39 -0.83
N VAL A 70 12.65 -4.49 0.40
CA VAL A 70 12.71 -5.73 1.19
C VAL A 70 11.86 -6.82 0.53
N ASN A 71 10.65 -6.48 0.06
CA ASN A 71 9.77 -7.45 -0.60
C ASN A 71 10.38 -8.01 -1.88
N ILE A 72 10.91 -7.16 -2.77
CA ILE A 72 11.58 -7.58 -4.01
C ILE A 72 12.81 -8.45 -3.69
N ARG A 73 13.61 -8.09 -2.68
CA ARG A 73 14.75 -8.89 -2.24
C ARG A 73 14.31 -10.27 -1.74
N ASN A 74 13.24 -10.33 -0.97
CA ASN A 74 12.70 -11.58 -0.45
C ASN A 74 12.12 -12.46 -1.57
N LEU A 75 11.41 -11.87 -2.53
CA LEU A 75 10.91 -12.59 -3.72
C LEU A 75 12.04 -13.18 -4.56
N ARG A 76 13.13 -12.42 -4.77
CA ARG A 76 14.32 -12.94 -5.49
C ARG A 76 14.99 -14.10 -4.76
N ARG A 77 15.10 -14.04 -3.43
CA ARG A 77 15.66 -15.14 -2.62
C ARG A 77 14.77 -16.39 -2.67
N GLN A 78 13.45 -16.21 -2.65
CA GLN A 78 12.50 -17.31 -2.73
C GLN A 78 12.45 -17.96 -4.13
N GLY A 79 12.66 -17.18 -5.19
CA GLY A 79 12.75 -17.67 -6.57
C GLY A 79 14.06 -18.41 -6.90
N ILE A 80 15.12 -18.21 -6.10
CA ILE A 80 16.41 -18.92 -6.25
C ILE A 80 16.44 -20.21 -5.41
N ASN A 81 15.60 -20.34 -4.38
CA ASN A 81 15.50 -21.53 -3.53
C ASN A 81 14.45 -22.56 -4.03
N ARG A 82 14.25 -22.68 -5.34
CA ARG A 82 13.46 -23.75 -5.96
C ARG A 82 14.31 -24.55 -6.93
#